data_AF-A0A8I2Z969-F1
#
_entry.id   AF-A0A8I2Z969-F1
#
_cell.length_a   1.000
_cell.length_b   1.000
_cell.length_c   1.000
_cell.angle_alpha   90.00
_cell.angle_beta   90.00
_cell.angle_gamma   90.00
#
_symmetry.space_group_name_H-M   'P 1'
#
loop_
_entity.id
_entity.type
_entity.pdbx_description
1 polymer ?
#
loop_
_entity_poly.entity_id
_entity_poly.type
_entity_poly.pdbx_seq_one_letter_code
_entity_poly.pdbx_strand_id
1 'polypeptide(L)'
;MDQSRETSRFIAYLLDTIQLLQTKLSYARAPEPDDTLDRSDLLDDTITQPHSHSGFIFEDEPKTLTDVNTGIMLSGKAKIANLESYLVKRPDICLVVFKRHDCISSEKTLKTDKASKLNERDEWLKGDYGQDYEEADELLTHGYITAKHITKLYKPNHMVLSRQARGALEAYVLGKFPEIDKDAMAFQGWSWQYDGTELSRKEWSDTMNRVAEEERIAIADLSIHPIEFARGSDIETLDTRGRQFWDLRKQVYKCYTGWDKSRSNNYVDARFMVDVSSYQLMHRAGTSHPRYDRDLSPFDKWPTRIDRSEENLPPSTIMLLPATIYGFSFQEKKWVNLNVENFFPVNWNKKAFERLVLDPKTKEMIYALVDVQSSAEKMDDIIKGKGNGLIVLLHGSPGTGKTLTTESVAEIAEKPLYRVTCGDIGTDAKEVEDYLQTVLHLGKIWDCVLLLDEADVFLEERTMADLQRNSLVTVFLRVLEYYEGILMLTSNRVGTFDEAFKSRIQVAIHYDNLSKKARKAIWRNFFDMIEDSPHEDVNMPELERRLDELAAEEMNGRQIRNALRTARQLAKHRNERLDWPHLSQVIKTSGAFNKYLKAVRGHSDDQWAREEMIR
;
A
#
# COMPACT_ATOMS: atom_id res chain seq x y z
N MET A 1 -22.42 42.19 -15.35
CA MET A 1 -22.49 42.35 -13.89
C MET A 1 -23.91 42.76 -13.55
N ASP A 2 -24.71 41.87 -12.97
CA ASP A 2 -25.33 42.09 -11.65
C ASP A 2 -25.89 40.76 -11.11
N GLN A 3 -26.04 40.71 -9.79
CA GLN A 3 -26.33 39.60 -8.88
C GLN A 3 -27.22 38.45 -9.41
N SER A 4 -26.66 37.24 -9.48
CA SER A 4 -27.29 36.03 -8.90
C SER A 4 -26.42 34.77 -9.03
N ARG A 5 -25.46 34.60 -8.12
CA ARG A 5 -24.92 33.26 -7.79
C ARG A 5 -26.03 32.31 -7.30
N GLU A 6 -27.17 32.85 -6.89
CA GLU A 6 -28.37 32.12 -6.48
C GLU A 6 -29.14 31.51 -7.65
N THR A 7 -29.21 32.16 -8.82
CA THR A 7 -30.01 31.63 -9.94
C THR A 7 -29.36 30.41 -10.59
N SER A 8 -28.03 30.33 -10.65
CA SER A 8 -27.34 29.13 -11.13
C SER A 8 -27.44 27.95 -10.16
N ARG A 9 -27.42 28.22 -8.84
CA ARG A 9 -27.70 27.20 -7.81
C ARG A 9 -29.16 26.74 -7.85
N PHE A 10 -30.09 27.67 -8.05
CA PHE A 10 -31.53 27.40 -8.12
C PHE A 10 -31.91 26.61 -9.38
N ILE A 11 -31.29 26.87 -10.53
CA ILE A 11 -31.50 26.10 -11.77
C ILE A 11 -30.90 24.70 -11.67
N ALA A 12 -29.73 24.54 -11.05
CA ALA A 12 -29.16 23.22 -10.77
C ALA A 12 -30.03 22.42 -9.78
N TYR A 13 -30.56 23.10 -8.75
CA TYR A 13 -31.50 22.52 -7.78
C TYR A 13 -32.84 22.16 -8.44
N LEU A 14 -33.38 22.97 -9.35
CA LEU A 14 -34.60 22.68 -10.10
C LEU A 14 -34.45 21.49 -11.04
N LEU A 15 -33.32 21.39 -11.74
CA LEU A 15 -33.03 20.24 -12.61
C LEU A 15 -32.84 18.96 -11.78
N ASP A 16 -32.11 19.03 -10.66
CA ASP A 16 -31.97 17.91 -9.74
C ASP A 16 -33.32 17.52 -9.11
N THR A 17 -34.18 18.48 -8.78
CA THR A 17 -35.49 18.25 -8.14
C THR A 17 -36.50 17.63 -9.11
N ILE A 18 -36.62 18.17 -10.34
CA ILE A 18 -37.48 17.62 -11.41
C ILE A 18 -37.06 16.17 -11.72
N GLN A 19 -35.76 15.90 -11.66
CA GLN A 19 -35.19 14.60 -11.98
C GLN A 19 -35.27 13.62 -10.78
N LEU A 20 -35.19 14.11 -9.54
CA LEU A 20 -35.52 13.38 -8.30
C LEU A 20 -36.98 12.91 -8.31
N LEU A 21 -37.89 13.77 -8.74
CA LEU A 21 -39.33 13.51 -8.79
C LEU A 21 -39.71 12.50 -9.88
N GLN A 22 -39.02 12.55 -11.04
CA GLN A 22 -39.16 11.53 -12.07
C GLN A 22 -38.69 10.14 -11.58
N THR A 23 -37.67 10.11 -10.71
CA THR A 23 -37.09 8.86 -10.17
C THR A 23 -37.94 8.26 -9.04
N LYS A 24 -38.56 9.09 -8.18
CA LYS A 24 -39.56 8.61 -7.20
C LYS A 24 -40.78 7.97 -7.90
N LEU A 25 -41.18 8.50 -9.04
CA LEU A 25 -42.27 7.97 -9.88
C LEU A 25 -41.94 6.63 -10.54
N SER A 26 -40.68 6.36 -10.90
CA SER A 26 -40.28 5.06 -11.46
C SER A 26 -40.18 3.95 -10.40
N TYR A 27 -39.91 4.29 -9.14
CA TYR A 27 -39.81 3.33 -8.03
C TYR A 27 -41.13 3.09 -7.27
N ALA A 28 -42.10 4.02 -7.33
CA ALA A 28 -43.39 3.91 -6.63
C ALA A 28 -44.46 3.06 -7.36
N ARG A 29 -44.07 2.06 -8.16
CA ARG A 29 -45.03 1.07 -8.69
C ARG A 29 -45.33 0.01 -7.62
N ALA A 30 -46.21 0.35 -6.67
CA ALA A 30 -47.04 -0.64 -5.99
C ALA A 30 -48.24 -1.00 -6.90
N PRO A 31 -48.77 -2.23 -6.84
CA PRO A 31 -49.78 -2.71 -7.77
C PRO A 31 -51.13 -2.13 -7.37
N GLU A 32 -51.81 -1.47 -8.30
CA GLU A 32 -53.26 -1.27 -8.19
C GLU A 32 -54.01 -2.07 -9.26
N PRO A 33 -55.24 -2.49 -8.94
CA PRO A 33 -55.84 -3.70 -9.44
C PRO A 33 -56.72 -3.43 -10.67
N ASP A 34 -56.83 -4.46 -11.48
CA ASP A 34 -57.79 -4.62 -12.56
C ASP A 34 -57.61 -3.65 -13.73
N ASP A 35 -56.82 -4.08 -14.72
CA ASP A 35 -57.08 -3.67 -16.09
C ASP A 35 -56.79 -4.83 -17.05
N THR A 36 -57.90 -5.40 -17.52
CA THR A 36 -57.97 -6.40 -18.59
C THR A 36 -57.71 -5.69 -19.92
N LEU A 37 -56.44 -5.41 -20.22
CA LEU A 37 -56.02 -4.93 -21.53
C LEU A 37 -54.87 -5.80 -22.08
N ASP A 38 -55.20 -6.46 -23.18
CA ASP A 38 -54.37 -7.37 -23.96
C ASP A 38 -53.06 -6.69 -24.38
N ARG A 39 -51.93 -7.36 -24.15
CA ARG A 39 -50.56 -6.83 -24.29
C ARG A 39 -49.97 -7.00 -25.70
N SER A 40 -50.81 -7.10 -26.73
CA SER A 40 -50.37 -7.46 -28.09
C SER A 40 -50.44 -6.35 -29.15
N ASP A 41 -50.95 -5.15 -28.85
CA ASP A 41 -51.19 -4.11 -29.87
C ASP A 41 -50.31 -2.83 -29.78
N LEU A 42 -49.17 -2.85 -29.08
CA LEU A 42 -48.31 -1.65 -28.90
C LEU A 42 -46.85 -1.78 -29.35
N LEU A 43 -46.53 -2.74 -30.22
CA LEU A 43 -45.22 -2.81 -30.87
C LEU A 43 -45.40 -2.67 -32.39
N ASP A 44 -45.12 -1.48 -32.90
CA ASP A 44 -44.82 -1.32 -34.33
C ASP A 44 -43.31 -1.56 -34.50
N ASP A 45 -42.99 -2.72 -35.09
CA ASP A 45 -41.67 -3.29 -35.31
C ASP A 45 -40.92 -2.62 -36.48
N THR A 46 -40.94 -1.28 -36.55
CA THR A 46 -40.21 -0.57 -37.61
C THR A 46 -39.37 0.60 -37.08
N ILE A 47 -38.06 0.47 -37.36
CA ILE A 47 -36.98 1.47 -37.31
C ILE A 47 -36.12 1.44 -36.04
N THR A 48 -35.21 0.47 -36.00
CA THR A 48 -33.92 0.56 -35.31
C THR A 48 -32.85 1.13 -36.25
N GLN A 49 -32.23 2.26 -35.88
CA GLN A 49 -30.79 2.48 -36.08
C GLN A 49 -30.23 3.36 -34.95
N PRO A 50 -29.11 2.97 -34.30
CA PRO A 50 -28.47 3.77 -33.27
C PRO A 50 -27.67 4.92 -33.91
N HIS A 51 -27.77 6.14 -33.38
CA HIS A 51 -26.89 7.25 -33.78
C HIS A 51 -26.29 7.96 -32.55
N SER A 52 -25.10 8.52 -32.75
CA SER A 52 -24.23 9.09 -31.70
C SER A 52 -24.63 10.53 -31.35
N HIS A 53 -24.66 10.85 -30.05
CA HIS A 53 -24.85 12.20 -29.53
C HIS A 53 -23.51 12.84 -29.20
N SER A 54 -23.26 14.06 -29.68
CA SER A 54 -22.06 14.80 -29.33
C SER A 54 -22.40 16.16 -28.70
N GLY A 55 -22.14 16.29 -27.40
CA GLY A 55 -22.34 17.50 -26.61
C GLY A 55 -21.17 18.48 -26.76
N PHE A 56 -20.97 19.00 -27.98
CA PHE A 56 -19.87 19.91 -28.26
C PHE A 56 -20.22 21.37 -27.90
N ILE A 57 -19.25 22.09 -27.33
CA ILE A 57 -19.37 23.50 -26.90
C ILE A 57 -18.70 24.39 -27.95
N PHE A 58 -19.27 25.56 -28.24
CA PHE A 58 -18.72 26.51 -29.21
C PHE A 58 -18.66 27.95 -28.66
N GLU A 59 -17.65 28.72 -29.10
CA GLU A 59 -17.51 30.16 -28.87
C GLU A 59 -18.32 30.95 -29.91
N ASP A 60 -18.98 32.04 -29.48
CA ASP A 60 -19.61 33.03 -30.36
C ASP A 60 -19.35 34.45 -29.85
N GLU A 61 -19.47 35.45 -30.74
CA GLU A 61 -19.24 36.83 -30.36
C GLU A 61 -20.42 37.40 -29.53
N PRO A 62 -20.16 38.28 -28.55
CA PRO A 62 -21.21 38.93 -27.77
C PRO A 62 -22.15 39.74 -28.69
N LYS A 63 -23.45 39.45 -28.64
CA LYS A 63 -24.49 40.19 -29.37
C LYS A 63 -25.48 40.82 -28.39
N THR A 64 -25.81 42.09 -28.60
CA THR A 64 -26.75 42.84 -27.76
C THR A 64 -28.18 42.66 -28.26
N LEU A 65 -29.09 42.20 -27.41
CA LEU A 65 -30.53 42.15 -27.72
C LEU A 65 -31.10 43.57 -27.78
N THR A 66 -31.57 43.98 -28.96
CA THR A 66 -32.22 45.28 -29.17
C THR A 66 -33.75 45.22 -29.04
N ASP A 67 -34.36 44.02 -29.08
CA ASP A 67 -35.80 43.82 -28.91
C ASP A 67 -36.07 42.43 -28.31
N VAL A 68 -36.93 42.36 -27.29
CA VAL A 68 -37.15 41.17 -26.45
C VAL A 68 -37.93 40.07 -27.21
N ASN A 69 -38.62 40.45 -28.28
CA ASN A 69 -39.49 39.54 -29.06
C ASN A 69 -38.85 38.97 -30.33
N THR A 70 -37.62 39.38 -30.68
CA THR A 70 -36.88 38.82 -31.83
C THR A 70 -35.63 38.09 -31.33
N GLY A 71 -35.64 36.76 -31.37
CA GLY A 71 -34.46 35.96 -31.03
C GLY A 71 -33.25 36.30 -31.93
N ILE A 72 -32.04 36.20 -31.38
CA ILE A 72 -30.79 36.39 -32.12
C ILE A 72 -30.27 35.05 -32.64
N MET A 73 -29.95 34.97 -33.94
CA MET A 73 -29.24 33.83 -34.51
C MET A 73 -27.75 33.85 -34.11
N LEU A 74 -27.29 32.73 -33.56
CA LEU A 74 -25.91 32.46 -33.15
C LEU A 74 -25.28 31.45 -34.12
N SER A 75 -24.01 31.65 -34.46
CA SER A 75 -23.29 30.97 -35.54
C SER A 75 -22.26 29.94 -35.06
N GLY A 76 -21.81 29.99 -33.80
CA GLY A 76 -20.86 29.03 -33.20
C GLY A 76 -19.54 28.89 -33.98
N LYS A 77 -18.64 29.86 -33.85
CA LYS A 77 -17.45 30.00 -34.72
C LYS A 77 -16.32 29.01 -34.41
N ALA A 78 -16.11 28.61 -33.15
CA ALA A 78 -14.99 27.76 -32.75
C ALA A 78 -15.37 26.71 -31.70
N LYS A 79 -14.96 25.45 -31.88
CA LYS A 79 -15.28 24.33 -30.99
C LYS A 79 -14.32 24.29 -29.78
N ILE A 80 -14.87 24.11 -28.59
CA ILE A 80 -14.14 24.06 -27.31
C ILE A 80 -14.14 22.62 -26.78
N ALA A 81 -12.95 22.07 -26.55
CA ALA A 81 -12.77 20.69 -26.09
C ALA A 81 -12.81 20.52 -24.56
N ASN A 82 -12.30 21.52 -23.81
CA ASN A 82 -12.30 21.54 -22.35
C ASN A 82 -12.69 22.93 -21.87
N LEU A 83 -13.86 23.02 -21.24
CA LEU A 83 -14.51 24.27 -20.84
C LEU A 83 -13.74 24.99 -19.71
N GLU A 84 -13.26 24.24 -18.73
CA GLU A 84 -12.58 24.81 -17.55
C GLU A 84 -11.25 25.45 -17.94
N SER A 85 -10.43 24.76 -18.75
CA SER A 85 -9.16 25.30 -19.24
C SER A 85 -9.34 26.55 -20.12
N TYR A 86 -10.44 26.58 -20.89
CA TYR A 86 -10.76 27.69 -21.78
C TYR A 86 -11.21 28.94 -20.99
N LEU A 87 -12.10 28.77 -20.00
CA LEU A 87 -12.62 29.87 -19.16
C LEU A 87 -11.54 30.51 -18.28
N VAL A 88 -10.57 29.73 -17.80
CA VAL A 88 -9.43 30.25 -17.03
C VAL A 88 -8.56 31.19 -17.86
N LYS A 89 -8.44 30.95 -19.17
CA LYS A 89 -7.61 31.76 -20.07
C LYS A 89 -8.32 33.00 -20.61
N ARG A 90 -9.66 32.98 -20.68
CA ARG A 90 -10.49 34.01 -21.34
C ARG A 90 -11.74 34.33 -20.49
N PRO A 91 -11.58 35.02 -19.35
CA PRO A 91 -12.67 35.29 -18.40
C PRO A 91 -13.70 36.31 -18.93
N ASP A 92 -13.43 36.94 -20.06
CA ASP A 92 -14.21 38.00 -20.71
C ASP A 92 -15.23 37.51 -21.74
N ILE A 93 -15.31 36.19 -21.99
CA ILE A 93 -16.11 35.60 -23.07
C ILE A 93 -17.46 35.05 -22.59
N CYS A 94 -18.51 35.35 -23.36
CA CYS A 94 -19.80 34.67 -23.29
C CYS A 94 -19.80 33.40 -24.16
N LEU A 95 -20.10 32.24 -23.58
CA LEU A 95 -20.20 30.98 -24.31
C LEU A 95 -21.64 30.60 -24.62
N VAL A 96 -21.86 29.96 -25.78
CA VAL A 96 -23.17 29.50 -26.23
C VAL A 96 -23.11 27.98 -26.40
N VAL A 97 -23.92 27.26 -25.62
CA VAL A 97 -23.99 25.79 -25.70
C VAL A 97 -25.06 25.39 -26.70
N PHE A 98 -24.65 24.84 -27.85
CA PHE A 98 -25.57 24.26 -28.80
C PHE A 98 -25.80 22.79 -28.48
N LYS A 99 -27.04 22.43 -28.14
CA LYS A 99 -27.50 21.04 -28.28
C LYS A 99 -28.15 20.94 -29.66
N ARG A 100 -27.37 20.59 -30.69
CA ARG A 100 -27.93 20.47 -32.05
C ARG A 100 -28.88 19.25 -32.07
N HIS A 101 -30.16 19.51 -32.26
CA HIS A 101 -31.20 18.50 -32.47
C HIS A 101 -31.66 18.60 -33.93
N ASP A 102 -30.92 17.99 -34.85
CA ASP A 102 -31.36 17.88 -36.24
C ASP A 102 -32.28 16.65 -36.37
N CYS A 103 -33.56 16.82 -36.02
CA CYS A 103 -34.63 15.94 -36.51
C CYS A 103 -35.44 16.75 -37.52
N ILE A 104 -35.15 16.58 -38.81
CA ILE A 104 -36.10 16.90 -39.86
C ILE A 104 -36.68 15.58 -40.35
N SER A 105 -37.78 15.16 -39.73
CA SER A 105 -38.88 14.50 -40.41
C SER A 105 -40.17 14.70 -39.62
N SER A 106 -41.04 15.50 -40.25
CA SER A 106 -42.45 15.81 -39.96
C SER A 106 -42.81 16.57 -38.67
N GLU A 107 -43.18 17.83 -38.90
CA GLU A 107 -44.07 18.66 -38.09
C GLU A 107 -45.14 17.85 -37.32
N LYS A 108 -45.02 17.77 -35.99
CA LYS A 108 -46.17 17.83 -35.08
C LYS A 108 -45.78 18.63 -33.84
N THR A 109 -46.37 19.82 -33.77
CA THR A 109 -46.49 20.72 -32.63
C THR A 109 -46.50 19.97 -31.30
N LEU A 110 -45.52 20.22 -30.44
CA LEU A 110 -45.59 19.88 -29.02
C LEU A 110 -46.84 20.55 -28.46
N LYS A 111 -47.89 19.76 -28.22
CA LYS A 111 -49.12 20.23 -27.59
C LYS A 111 -48.75 20.86 -26.24
N THR A 112 -49.25 22.08 -26.05
CA THR A 112 -49.25 22.94 -24.86
C THR A 112 -49.62 22.26 -23.53
N ASP A 113 -50.05 21.00 -23.58
CA ASP A 113 -50.63 20.21 -22.49
C ASP A 113 -49.61 19.47 -21.59
N LYS A 114 -48.35 19.33 -22.02
CA LYS A 114 -47.27 18.74 -21.19
C LYS A 114 -46.46 19.76 -20.39
N ALA A 115 -46.35 20.99 -20.89
CA ALA A 115 -45.68 22.09 -20.18
C ALA A 115 -46.57 22.67 -19.08
N SER A 116 -47.88 22.79 -19.32
CA SER A 116 -48.87 23.13 -18.30
C SER A 116 -48.89 22.10 -17.16
N LYS A 117 -48.87 20.80 -17.48
CA LYS A 117 -48.81 19.72 -16.47
C LYS A 117 -47.51 19.68 -15.65
N LEU A 118 -46.40 20.22 -16.17
CA LEU A 118 -45.17 20.39 -15.37
C LEU A 118 -45.29 21.58 -14.42
N ASN A 119 -45.79 22.72 -14.90
CA ASN A 119 -46.03 23.90 -14.06
C ASN A 119 -47.07 23.64 -12.96
N GLU A 120 -48.18 22.96 -13.27
CA GLU A 120 -49.20 22.56 -12.27
C GLU A 120 -48.61 21.61 -11.21
N ARG A 121 -47.71 20.71 -11.62
CA ARG A 121 -46.97 19.84 -10.69
C ARG A 121 -46.00 20.62 -9.81
N ASP A 122 -45.28 21.58 -10.37
CA ASP A 122 -44.31 22.40 -9.64
C ASP A 122 -45.03 23.33 -8.65
N GLU A 123 -46.19 23.88 -9.03
CA GLU A 123 -47.09 24.62 -8.14
C GLU A 123 -47.66 23.72 -7.03
N TRP A 124 -48.07 22.49 -7.35
CA TRP A 124 -48.53 21.51 -6.36
C TRP A 124 -47.42 21.10 -5.37
N LEU A 125 -46.21 20.84 -5.84
CA LEU A 125 -45.06 20.50 -5.00
C LEU A 125 -44.65 21.67 -4.09
N LYS A 126 -44.67 22.89 -4.61
CA LYS A 126 -44.42 24.10 -3.80
C LYS A 126 -45.54 24.35 -2.78
N GLY A 127 -46.79 24.07 -3.14
CA GLY A 127 -47.95 24.24 -2.26
C GLY A 127 -47.97 23.25 -1.08
N ASP A 128 -47.74 21.96 -1.34
CA ASP A 128 -47.88 20.91 -0.32
C ASP A 128 -46.58 20.61 0.43
N TYR A 129 -45.41 20.86 -0.18
CA TYR A 129 -44.11 20.51 0.42
C TYR A 129 -43.13 21.69 0.51
N GLY A 130 -43.42 22.86 -0.08
CA GLY A 130 -42.48 23.99 -0.14
C GLY A 130 -41.98 24.43 1.23
N GLN A 131 -42.89 24.61 2.20
CA GLN A 131 -42.55 25.01 3.57
C GLN A 131 -41.66 23.97 4.28
N ASP A 132 -41.88 22.68 4.00
CA ASP A 132 -41.13 21.56 4.59
C ASP A 132 -39.72 21.36 3.97
N TYR A 133 -39.51 21.84 2.74
CA TYR A 133 -38.17 21.94 2.13
C TYR A 133 -37.45 23.23 2.53
N GLU A 134 -38.16 24.34 2.69
CA GLU A 134 -37.59 25.61 3.16
C GLU A 134 -37.04 25.48 4.59
N GLU A 135 -37.80 24.85 5.49
CA GLU A 135 -37.33 24.52 6.86
C GLU A 135 -36.07 23.63 6.83
N ALA A 136 -36.02 22.66 5.91
CA ALA A 136 -34.85 21.81 5.75
C ALA A 136 -33.64 22.58 5.21
N ASP A 137 -33.81 23.40 4.16
CA ASP A 137 -32.73 24.19 3.56
C ASP A 137 -32.16 25.22 4.55
N GLU A 138 -33.01 25.82 5.40
CA GLU A 138 -32.56 26.70 6.50
C GLU A 138 -31.66 25.96 7.49
N LEU A 139 -32.06 24.75 7.92
CA LEU A 139 -31.27 23.92 8.83
C LEU A 139 -29.93 23.51 8.19
N LEU A 140 -29.95 23.06 6.94
CA LEU A 140 -28.77 22.66 6.17
C LEU A 140 -27.79 23.84 6.02
N THR A 141 -28.29 25.05 5.74
CA THR A 141 -27.45 26.25 5.61
C THR A 141 -26.67 26.56 6.89
N HIS A 142 -27.24 26.23 8.04
CA HIS A 142 -26.58 26.38 9.34
C HIS A 142 -25.78 25.14 9.77
N GLY A 143 -25.76 24.07 8.97
CA GLY A 143 -25.04 22.82 9.29
C GLY A 143 -25.76 21.89 10.26
N TYR A 144 -27.08 22.01 10.39
CA TYR A 144 -27.89 21.19 11.30
C TYR A 144 -28.95 20.38 10.56
N ILE A 145 -29.48 19.36 11.24
CA ILE A 145 -30.58 18.54 10.73
C ILE A 145 -31.46 18.04 11.89
N THR A 146 -32.70 17.68 11.59
CA THR A 146 -33.65 17.03 12.50
C THR A 146 -34.08 15.69 11.93
N ALA A 147 -34.65 14.80 12.76
CA ALA A 147 -35.15 13.50 12.29
C ALA A 147 -36.23 13.64 11.19
N LYS A 148 -37.02 14.72 11.22
CA LYS A 148 -38.02 15.05 10.21
C LYS A 148 -37.40 15.27 8.81
N HIS A 149 -36.26 15.93 8.75
CA HIS A 149 -35.64 16.35 7.48
C HIS A 149 -34.43 15.52 7.05
N ILE A 150 -33.99 14.54 7.85
CA ILE A 150 -32.79 13.73 7.60
C ILE A 150 -32.78 13.04 6.23
N THR A 151 -33.94 12.71 5.69
CA THR A 151 -34.09 12.05 4.38
C THR A 151 -33.74 12.98 3.21
N LYS A 152 -33.81 14.30 3.43
CA LYS A 152 -33.47 15.34 2.44
C LYS A 152 -31.97 15.62 2.36
N LEU A 153 -31.19 15.18 3.36
CA LEU A 153 -29.75 15.40 3.45
C LEU A 153 -28.96 14.59 2.38
N TYR A 154 -29.45 13.41 2.01
CA TYR A 154 -28.71 12.47 1.17
C TYR A 154 -29.23 12.42 -0.25
N LYS A 155 -28.31 12.35 -1.20
CA LYS A 155 -28.60 12.26 -2.64
C LYS A 155 -27.76 11.14 -3.27
N PRO A 156 -28.31 10.37 -4.22
CA PRO A 156 -27.51 9.47 -5.04
C PRO A 156 -26.37 10.20 -5.72
N ASN A 157 -25.29 9.48 -6.00
CA ASN A 157 -24.07 9.95 -6.63
C ASN A 157 -23.30 11.05 -5.85
N HIS A 158 -23.67 11.34 -4.60
CA HIS A 158 -22.94 12.25 -3.74
C HIS A 158 -21.99 11.50 -2.80
N MET A 159 -20.90 12.18 -2.43
CA MET A 159 -19.91 11.65 -1.50
C MET A 159 -20.38 11.82 -0.06
N VAL A 160 -20.26 10.75 0.71
CA VAL A 160 -20.51 10.72 2.16
C VAL A 160 -19.26 10.22 2.88
N LEU A 161 -19.07 10.71 4.09
CA LEU A 161 -18.08 10.18 5.02
C LEU A 161 -18.77 9.19 5.96
N SER A 162 -18.14 8.05 6.22
CA SER A 162 -18.54 7.14 7.30
C SER A 162 -17.41 7.06 8.33
N ARG A 163 -17.78 7.23 9.59
CA ARG A 163 -16.89 7.02 10.74
C ARG A 163 -17.45 5.88 11.59
N GLN A 164 -16.99 4.66 11.30
CA GLN A 164 -17.34 3.51 12.13
C GLN A 164 -16.70 3.64 13.52
N ALA A 165 -17.41 3.21 14.57
CA ALA A 165 -17.00 3.39 15.97
C ALA A 165 -15.60 2.85 16.32
N ARG A 166 -15.03 1.95 15.50
CA ARG A 166 -13.66 1.41 15.66
C ARG A 166 -12.84 1.46 14.35
N GLY A 167 -13.37 2.06 13.30
CA GLY A 167 -12.75 2.11 11.97
C GLY A 167 -12.03 3.44 11.72
N ALA A 168 -11.26 3.49 10.64
CA ALA A 168 -10.77 4.75 10.10
C ALA A 168 -11.95 5.54 9.49
N LEU A 169 -11.79 6.86 9.37
CA LEU A 169 -12.71 7.70 8.62
C LEU A 169 -12.60 7.35 7.13
N GLU A 170 -13.66 6.93 6.46
CA GLU A 170 -13.64 6.59 5.03
C GLU A 170 -14.70 7.37 4.25
N ALA A 171 -14.48 7.55 2.96
CA ALA A 171 -15.43 8.21 2.07
C ALA A 171 -16.01 7.22 1.07
N TYR A 172 -17.28 7.42 0.73
CA TYR A 172 -18.04 6.57 -0.19
C TYR A 172 -18.92 7.43 -1.09
N VAL A 173 -19.29 6.92 -2.27
CA VAL A 173 -20.27 7.51 -3.15
C VAL A 173 -21.58 6.75 -3.02
N LEU A 174 -22.68 7.44 -2.72
CA LEU A 174 -23.99 6.80 -2.62
C LEU A 174 -24.48 6.32 -3.98
N GLY A 175 -24.94 5.07 -4.06
CA GLY A 175 -25.53 4.51 -5.28
C GLY A 175 -27.02 4.82 -5.40
N LYS A 176 -27.71 4.94 -4.26
CA LYS A 176 -29.16 5.21 -4.18
C LYS A 176 -29.48 6.01 -2.91
N PHE A 177 -30.74 6.41 -2.77
CA PHE A 177 -31.23 7.02 -1.53
C PHE A 177 -31.14 6.02 -0.37
N PRO A 178 -30.84 6.50 0.85
CA PRO A 178 -30.85 5.63 2.03
C PRO A 178 -32.23 5.03 2.26
N GLU A 179 -32.27 3.74 2.59
CA GLU A 179 -33.49 3.05 2.98
C GLU A 179 -33.71 3.24 4.48
N ILE A 180 -34.95 3.47 4.89
CA ILE A 180 -35.29 3.76 6.28
C ILE A 180 -36.06 2.57 6.82
N ASP A 181 -35.51 1.95 7.86
CA ASP A 181 -36.19 0.97 8.70
C ASP A 181 -36.61 1.64 10.03
N LYS A 182 -37.29 0.89 10.92
CA LYS A 182 -37.83 1.42 12.18
C LYS A 182 -36.79 2.16 13.01
N ASP A 183 -35.60 1.57 13.18
CA ASP A 183 -34.57 2.06 14.09
C ASP A 183 -33.28 2.57 13.40
N ALA A 184 -33.15 2.36 12.09
CA ALA A 184 -31.89 2.62 11.37
C ALA A 184 -32.11 3.09 9.92
N MET A 185 -31.11 3.81 9.42
CA MET A 185 -30.97 4.17 8.01
C MET A 185 -29.89 3.30 7.38
N ALA A 186 -30.22 2.63 6.29
CA ALA A 186 -29.32 1.78 5.52
C ALA A 186 -28.80 2.52 4.29
N PHE A 187 -27.48 2.52 4.13
CA PHE A 187 -26.76 3.17 3.04
C PHE A 187 -26.19 2.12 2.10
N GLN A 188 -26.23 2.41 0.80
CA GLN A 188 -25.60 1.60 -0.22
C GLN A 188 -24.88 2.51 -1.21
N GLY A 189 -23.68 2.09 -1.60
CA GLY A 189 -22.80 2.89 -2.43
C GLY A 189 -21.55 2.11 -2.83
N TRP A 190 -20.49 2.86 -3.08
CA TRP A 190 -19.21 2.28 -3.46
C TRP A 190 -18.03 3.15 -3.03
N SER A 191 -16.85 2.54 -2.98
CA SER A 191 -15.54 3.20 -2.84
C SER A 191 -14.56 2.62 -3.85
N TRP A 192 -13.37 3.19 -3.97
CA TRP A 192 -12.33 2.61 -4.82
C TRP A 192 -11.71 1.39 -4.15
N GLN A 193 -11.43 0.36 -4.93
CA GLN A 193 -10.49 -0.71 -4.59
C GLN A 193 -9.38 -0.75 -5.64
N TYR A 194 -8.18 -1.18 -5.23
CA TYR A 194 -7.03 -1.31 -6.10
C TYR A 194 -6.60 -2.78 -6.18
N ASP A 195 -6.42 -3.29 -7.40
CA ASP A 195 -5.99 -4.66 -7.64
C ASP A 195 -4.51 -4.78 -8.06
N GLY A 196 -3.76 -3.68 -8.01
CA GLY A 196 -2.37 -3.63 -8.48
C GLY A 196 -2.22 -3.25 -9.95
N THR A 197 -3.31 -3.17 -10.70
CA THR A 197 -3.32 -2.75 -12.11
C THR A 197 -4.21 -1.54 -12.34
N GLU A 198 -5.39 -1.51 -11.75
CA GLU A 198 -6.36 -0.43 -11.89
C GLU A 198 -7.15 -0.23 -10.59
N LEU A 199 -7.70 0.97 -10.45
CA LEU A 199 -8.79 1.21 -9.52
C LEU A 199 -10.10 0.73 -10.15
N SER A 200 -10.88 0.00 -9.39
CA SER A 200 -12.25 -0.39 -9.73
C SER A 200 -13.18 -0.09 -8.57
N ARG A 201 -14.49 -0.04 -8.83
CA ARG A 201 -15.47 0.24 -7.78
C ARG A 201 -15.75 -0.99 -6.95
N LYS A 202 -15.76 -0.80 -5.63
CA LYS A 202 -16.13 -1.81 -4.62
C LYS A 202 -17.42 -1.40 -3.95
N GLU A 203 -18.40 -2.30 -3.92
CA GLU A 203 -19.65 -2.07 -3.20
C GLU A 203 -19.40 -1.81 -1.71
N TRP A 204 -20.19 -0.89 -1.18
CA TRP A 204 -20.22 -0.53 0.22
C TRP A 204 -21.67 -0.48 0.70
N SER A 205 -21.90 -1.00 1.88
CA SER A 205 -23.13 -0.83 2.62
C SER A 205 -22.82 -0.62 4.09
N ASP A 206 -23.59 0.23 4.74
CA ASP A 206 -23.44 0.56 6.16
C ASP A 206 -24.78 1.03 6.72
N THR A 207 -24.88 1.11 8.04
CA THR A 207 -26.09 1.59 8.72
C THR A 207 -25.78 2.68 9.73
N MET A 208 -26.73 3.60 9.90
CA MET A 208 -26.69 4.64 10.92
C MET A 208 -27.95 4.57 11.76
N ASN A 209 -27.81 4.70 13.08
CA ASN A 209 -28.95 4.78 13.97
C ASN A 209 -29.78 6.03 13.65
N ARG A 210 -31.10 5.91 13.76
CA ARG A 210 -32.00 7.04 13.51
C ARG A 210 -31.81 8.13 14.57
N VAL A 211 -31.90 9.38 14.13
CA VAL A 211 -31.87 10.57 14.99
C VAL A 211 -33.20 10.68 15.77
N ALA A 212 -33.14 11.07 17.04
CA ALA A 212 -34.33 11.29 17.87
C ALA A 212 -35.16 12.47 17.34
N GLU A 213 -36.50 12.38 17.40
CA GLU A 213 -37.42 13.32 16.74
C GLU A 213 -37.31 14.78 17.23
N GLU A 214 -36.91 14.98 18.48
CA GLU A 214 -36.87 16.29 19.14
C GLU A 214 -35.47 16.92 19.14
N GLU A 215 -34.46 16.23 18.59
CA GLU A 215 -33.06 16.64 18.71
C GLU A 215 -32.56 17.30 17.43
N ARG A 216 -32.07 18.55 17.56
CA ARG A 216 -31.31 19.24 16.51
C ARG A 216 -29.85 18.78 16.61
N ILE A 217 -29.36 18.13 15.57
CA ILE A 217 -28.00 17.56 15.53
C ILE A 217 -27.17 18.30 14.50
N ALA A 218 -25.88 18.54 14.81
CA ALA A 218 -24.93 19.04 13.82
C ALA A 218 -24.63 17.94 12.80
N ILE A 219 -24.72 18.25 11.50
CA ILE A 219 -24.58 17.24 10.44
C ILE A 219 -23.21 16.53 10.51
N ALA A 220 -22.16 17.26 10.90
CA ALA A 220 -20.80 16.73 11.09
C ALA A 220 -20.67 15.68 12.21
N ASP A 221 -21.64 15.61 13.13
CA ASP A 221 -21.64 14.66 14.25
C ASP A 221 -22.37 13.35 13.91
N LEU A 222 -23.07 13.29 12.78
CA LEU A 222 -23.65 12.05 12.27
C LEU A 222 -22.53 11.07 11.88
N SER A 223 -22.71 9.78 12.20
CA SER A 223 -21.72 8.76 11.83
C SER A 223 -21.56 8.61 10.32
N ILE A 224 -22.61 8.93 9.55
CA ILE A 224 -22.58 9.02 8.09
C ILE A 224 -23.15 10.38 7.66
N HIS A 225 -22.36 11.22 7.01
CA HIS A 225 -22.81 12.54 6.54
C HIS A 225 -22.20 12.94 5.20
N PRO A 226 -22.85 13.83 4.41
CA PRO A 226 -22.28 14.32 3.16
C PRO A 226 -20.98 15.11 3.39
N ILE A 227 -20.03 14.97 2.48
CA ILE A 227 -18.69 15.59 2.59
C ILE A 227 -18.75 17.13 2.68
N GLU A 228 -19.81 17.76 2.15
CA GLU A 228 -20.02 19.21 2.21
C GLU A 228 -20.13 19.76 3.64
N PHE A 229 -20.48 18.90 4.60
CA PHE A 229 -20.61 19.22 6.02
C PHE A 229 -19.46 18.65 6.85
N ALA A 230 -18.45 18.05 6.22
CA ALA A 230 -17.31 17.49 6.92
C ALA A 230 -16.45 18.58 7.58
N ARG A 231 -15.79 18.22 8.68
CA ARG A 231 -14.82 19.10 9.33
C ARG A 231 -13.58 19.25 8.44
N GLY A 232 -12.94 20.42 8.45
CA GLY A 232 -11.72 20.64 7.66
C GLY A 232 -10.61 19.63 7.93
N SER A 233 -10.45 19.22 9.20
CA SER A 233 -9.51 18.17 9.62
C SER A 233 -9.79 16.80 9.01
N ASP A 234 -11.07 16.48 8.80
CA ASP A 234 -11.51 15.20 8.25
C ASP A 234 -11.18 15.15 6.75
N ILE A 235 -11.40 16.26 6.04
CA ILE A 235 -11.02 16.42 4.62
C ILE A 235 -9.50 16.32 4.45
N GLU A 236 -8.73 17.00 5.30
CA GLU A 236 -7.26 16.96 5.27
C GLU A 236 -6.72 15.55 5.54
N THR A 237 -7.33 14.83 6.48
CA THR A 237 -6.97 13.43 6.78
C THR A 237 -7.19 12.53 5.57
N LEU A 238 -8.35 12.64 4.92
CA LEU A 238 -8.70 11.84 3.74
C LEU A 238 -7.81 12.17 2.53
N ASP A 239 -7.52 13.45 2.30
CA ASP A 239 -6.63 13.88 1.21
C ASP A 239 -5.20 13.36 1.44
N THR A 240 -4.65 13.56 2.64
CA THR A 240 -3.29 13.11 2.99
C THR A 240 -3.16 11.60 2.87
N ARG A 241 -4.10 10.84 3.45
CA ARG A 241 -4.11 9.39 3.35
C ARG A 241 -4.29 8.92 1.92
N GLY A 242 -5.20 9.53 1.16
CA GLY A 242 -5.44 9.16 -0.23
C GLY A 242 -4.19 9.35 -1.10
N ARG A 243 -3.46 10.46 -0.92
CA ARG A 243 -2.18 10.69 -1.61
C ARG A 243 -1.15 9.63 -1.23
N GLN A 244 -1.04 9.33 0.06
CA GLN A 244 -0.13 8.30 0.54
C GLN A 244 -0.51 6.92 -0.03
N PHE A 245 -1.78 6.56 -0.10
CA PHE A 245 -2.24 5.32 -0.76
C PHE A 245 -1.82 5.33 -2.23
N TRP A 246 -2.03 6.45 -2.93
CA TRP A 246 -1.67 6.57 -4.34
C TRP A 246 -0.16 6.43 -4.56
N ASP A 247 0.67 6.94 -3.65
CA ASP A 247 2.13 6.71 -3.69
C ASP A 247 2.50 5.24 -3.46
N LEU A 248 1.78 4.55 -2.57
CA LEU A 248 1.92 3.13 -2.29
C LEU A 248 1.35 2.21 -3.39
N ARG A 249 0.72 2.75 -4.45
CA ARG A 249 0.17 1.95 -5.57
C ARG A 249 1.25 1.21 -6.36
N LYS A 250 2.46 1.79 -6.37
CA LYS A 250 3.65 1.21 -7.02
C LYS A 250 4.33 0.27 -6.03
N GLN A 251 5.20 -0.57 -6.54
CA GLN A 251 6.07 -1.37 -5.69
C GLN A 251 6.99 -0.47 -4.88
N VAL A 252 6.86 -0.50 -3.55
CA VAL A 252 7.63 0.37 -2.64
C VAL A 252 7.98 -0.34 -1.34
N TYR A 253 9.19 -0.10 -0.86
CA TYR A 253 9.66 -0.57 0.45
C TYR A 253 9.57 0.57 1.48
N LYS A 254 8.83 0.36 2.57
CA LYS A 254 8.53 1.38 3.57
C LYS A 254 8.62 0.82 4.99
N CYS A 255 8.90 1.69 5.95
CA CYS A 255 8.72 1.40 7.36
C CYS A 255 7.26 1.61 7.78
N TYR A 256 6.85 0.95 8.86
CA TYR A 256 5.52 0.98 9.41
C TYR A 256 5.58 0.95 10.95
N THR A 257 4.77 1.78 11.59
CA THR A 257 4.59 1.77 13.06
C THR A 257 3.11 1.90 13.38
N GLY A 258 2.58 0.93 14.13
CA GLY A 258 1.18 0.90 14.53
C GLY A 258 0.58 -0.50 14.44
N TRP A 259 -0.73 -0.57 14.66
CA TRP A 259 -1.48 -1.83 14.61
C TRP A 259 -1.82 -2.23 13.19
N ASP A 260 -1.85 -3.53 12.90
CA ASP A 260 -2.51 -4.05 11.71
C ASP A 260 -4.04 -3.80 11.76
N LYS A 261 -4.71 -4.01 10.61
CA LYS A 261 -6.17 -3.80 10.50
C LYS A 261 -6.97 -4.66 11.49
N SER A 262 -6.54 -5.89 11.74
CA SER A 262 -7.16 -6.81 12.70
C SER A 262 -6.86 -6.48 14.16
N ARG A 263 -5.93 -5.56 14.43
CA ARG A 263 -5.39 -5.25 15.76
C ARG A 263 -4.85 -6.49 16.49
N SER A 264 -4.31 -7.44 15.74
CA SER A 264 -3.62 -8.62 16.28
C SER A 264 -2.19 -8.30 16.65
N ASN A 265 -1.50 -7.53 15.82
CA ASN A 265 -0.08 -7.22 15.98
C ASN A 265 0.15 -5.71 15.94
N ASN A 266 1.01 -5.24 16.85
CA ASN A 266 1.52 -3.87 16.85
C ASN A 266 2.97 -3.88 16.41
N TYR A 267 3.27 -3.15 15.35
CA TYR A 267 4.58 -3.05 14.73
C TYR A 267 5.26 -1.76 15.16
N VAL A 268 6.58 -1.82 15.36
CA VAL A 268 7.42 -0.65 15.68
C VAL A 268 8.61 -0.67 14.75
N ASP A 269 8.73 0.35 13.90
CA ASP A 269 9.77 0.48 12.87
C ASP A 269 9.97 -0.80 12.04
N ALA A 270 8.87 -1.48 11.74
CA ALA A 270 8.88 -2.70 10.95
C ALA A 270 8.90 -2.35 9.46
N ARG A 271 9.63 -3.12 8.65
CA ARG A 271 9.77 -2.85 7.22
C ARG A 271 8.91 -3.79 6.38
N PHE A 272 8.16 -3.21 5.44
CA PHE A 272 7.22 -3.92 4.58
C PHE A 272 7.47 -3.58 3.10
N MET A 273 7.33 -4.60 2.25
CA MET A 273 7.17 -4.38 0.80
C MET A 273 5.69 -4.23 0.48
N VAL A 274 5.31 -3.11 -0.10
CA VAL A 274 3.95 -2.90 -0.62
C VAL A 274 3.98 -3.18 -2.11
N ASP A 275 3.28 -4.25 -2.52
CA ASP A 275 3.15 -4.66 -3.91
C ASP A 275 1.82 -5.41 -4.10
N VAL A 276 0.78 -4.65 -4.42
CA VAL A 276 -0.58 -5.18 -4.56
C VAL A 276 -0.68 -6.14 -5.75
N SER A 277 0.10 -5.92 -6.82
CA SER A 277 0.12 -6.80 -7.99
C SER A 277 0.64 -8.19 -7.61
N SER A 278 1.75 -8.26 -6.88
CA SER A 278 2.32 -9.52 -6.37
C SER A 278 1.41 -10.17 -5.33
N TYR A 279 0.78 -9.38 -4.45
CA TYR A 279 -0.22 -9.89 -3.51
C TYR A 279 -1.36 -10.60 -4.25
N GLN A 280 -1.97 -9.94 -5.24
CA GLN A 280 -3.06 -10.54 -6.01
C GLN A 280 -2.59 -11.82 -6.69
N LEU A 281 -1.45 -11.82 -7.38
CA LEU A 281 -0.91 -12.99 -8.08
C LEU A 281 -0.81 -14.22 -7.16
N MET A 282 -0.32 -14.04 -5.94
CA MET A 282 -0.18 -15.11 -4.94
C MET A 282 -1.50 -15.54 -4.29
N HIS A 283 -2.54 -14.70 -4.31
CA HIS A 283 -3.83 -14.94 -3.66
C HIS A 283 -4.99 -15.09 -4.66
N ARG A 284 -4.69 -15.31 -5.95
CA ARG A 284 -5.66 -15.46 -7.07
C ARG A 284 -6.73 -16.54 -6.86
N ALA A 285 -6.59 -17.42 -5.87
CA ALA A 285 -7.57 -18.46 -5.54
C ALA A 285 -8.87 -17.94 -4.87
N GLY A 286 -8.98 -16.65 -4.51
CA GLY A 286 -10.14 -16.15 -3.73
C GLY A 286 -10.84 -14.89 -4.24
N THR A 287 -10.37 -14.24 -5.29
CA THR A 287 -10.81 -12.88 -5.67
C THR A 287 -11.28 -12.80 -7.12
N SER A 288 -12.25 -13.65 -7.50
CA SER A 288 -13.14 -13.33 -8.62
C SER A 288 -14.02 -12.15 -8.19
N HIS A 289 -13.52 -10.93 -8.34
CA HIS A 289 -14.36 -9.76 -8.11
C HIS A 289 -15.41 -9.72 -9.21
N PRO A 290 -16.71 -9.80 -8.88
CA PRO A 290 -17.75 -9.70 -9.87
C PRO A 290 -17.56 -8.40 -10.64
N ARG A 291 -17.55 -8.50 -11.97
CA ARG A 291 -17.49 -7.32 -12.85
C ARG A 291 -18.69 -6.46 -12.53
N TYR A 292 -18.45 -5.22 -12.09
CA TYR A 292 -19.49 -4.24 -11.91
C TYR A 292 -19.95 -3.74 -13.29
N ASP A 293 -20.73 -4.55 -13.96
CA ASP A 293 -21.47 -4.23 -15.19
C ASP A 293 -22.94 -4.09 -14.81
N ARG A 294 -23.22 -3.16 -13.87
CA ARG A 294 -24.60 -2.75 -13.57
C ARG A 294 -24.97 -1.62 -14.52
N ASP A 295 -26.24 -1.56 -14.91
CA ASP A 295 -26.81 -0.41 -15.59
C ASP A 295 -26.48 0.86 -14.79
N LEU A 296 -25.49 1.61 -15.26
CA LEU A 296 -25.07 2.85 -14.63
C LEU A 296 -26.28 3.77 -14.63
N SER A 297 -26.60 4.30 -13.46
CA SER A 297 -27.61 5.34 -13.34
C SER A 297 -27.28 6.46 -14.34
N PRO A 298 -28.26 7.04 -15.05
CA PRO A 298 -28.01 8.19 -15.93
C PRO A 298 -27.31 9.38 -15.24
N PHE A 299 -27.29 9.38 -13.90
CA PHE A 299 -26.67 10.40 -13.05
C PHE A 299 -25.21 10.10 -12.68
N ASP A 300 -24.73 8.88 -12.95
CA ASP A 300 -23.39 8.45 -12.60
C ASP A 300 -22.36 9.03 -13.57
N LYS A 301 -21.65 10.06 -13.10
CA LYS A 301 -20.58 10.74 -13.86
C LYS A 301 -19.19 10.24 -13.49
N TRP A 302 -19.08 9.28 -12.57
CA TRP A 302 -17.77 8.80 -12.14
C TRP A 302 -17.21 7.81 -13.16
N PRO A 303 -15.88 7.75 -13.33
CA PRO A 303 -15.29 6.65 -14.09
C PRO A 303 -15.63 5.31 -13.43
N THR A 304 -15.74 4.25 -14.23
CA THR A 304 -15.88 2.89 -13.70
C THR A 304 -14.53 2.30 -13.31
N ARG A 305 -13.45 2.76 -13.97
CA ARG A 305 -12.08 2.30 -13.79
C ARG A 305 -11.08 3.44 -13.98
N ILE A 306 -9.95 3.36 -13.29
CA ILE A 306 -8.83 4.30 -13.44
C ILE A 306 -7.53 3.48 -13.48
N ASP A 307 -6.75 3.63 -14.54
CA ASP A 307 -5.48 2.91 -14.70
C ASP A 307 -4.42 3.40 -13.70
N ARG A 308 -3.55 2.51 -13.22
CA ARG A 308 -2.45 2.86 -12.30
C ARG A 308 -1.45 3.89 -12.87
N SER A 309 -1.37 4.01 -14.20
CA SER A 309 -0.51 4.96 -14.92
C SER A 309 -0.99 6.40 -14.80
N GLU A 310 -2.23 6.63 -14.37
CA GLU A 310 -2.73 7.97 -14.09
C GLU A 310 -1.90 8.60 -12.96
N GLU A 311 -1.29 9.74 -13.24
CA GLU A 311 -0.45 10.43 -12.25
C GLU A 311 -1.27 11.38 -11.38
N ASN A 312 -2.26 12.03 -11.96
CA ASN A 312 -3.00 13.11 -11.32
C ASN A 312 -4.47 12.73 -11.14
N LEU A 313 -4.79 12.20 -9.96
CA LEU A 313 -6.17 11.94 -9.59
C LEU A 313 -6.87 13.24 -9.13
N PRO A 314 -8.14 13.45 -9.49
CA PRO A 314 -8.96 14.51 -8.90
C PRO A 314 -9.01 14.35 -7.36
N PRO A 315 -9.08 15.47 -6.59
CA PRO A 315 -9.16 15.41 -5.13
C PRO A 315 -10.31 14.53 -4.62
N SER A 316 -11.44 14.56 -5.31
CA SER A 316 -12.61 13.73 -4.99
C SER A 316 -12.33 12.23 -5.12
N THR A 317 -11.53 11.82 -6.11
CA THR A 317 -11.06 10.43 -6.26
C THR A 317 -10.05 10.05 -5.18
N ILE A 318 -9.12 10.95 -4.84
CA ILE A 318 -8.10 10.73 -3.81
C ILE A 318 -8.76 10.42 -2.45
N MET A 319 -9.78 11.20 -2.06
CA MET A 319 -10.47 11.01 -0.79
C MET A 319 -11.24 9.68 -0.68
N LEU A 320 -11.62 9.08 -1.82
CA LEU A 320 -12.34 7.81 -1.92
C LEU A 320 -11.41 6.58 -1.90
N LEU A 321 -10.09 6.77 -1.78
CA LEU A 321 -9.14 5.67 -1.75
C LEU A 321 -9.18 4.89 -0.42
N PRO A 322 -8.90 3.57 -0.45
CA PRO A 322 -8.94 2.72 0.75
C PRO A 322 -8.09 3.23 1.90
N ALA A 323 -8.56 3.02 3.13
CA ALA A 323 -7.76 3.34 4.32
C ALA A 323 -6.62 2.34 4.60
N THR A 324 -6.66 1.15 3.99
CA THR A 324 -5.75 0.05 4.29
C THR A 324 -5.18 -0.59 3.03
N ILE A 325 -3.94 -1.09 3.10
CA ILE A 325 -3.24 -1.74 1.99
C ILE A 325 -2.45 -2.96 2.49
N TYR A 326 -2.25 -3.97 1.64
CA TYR A 326 -1.46 -5.15 1.98
C TYR A 326 0.03 -4.89 1.82
N GLY A 327 0.81 -5.21 2.86
CA GLY A 327 2.27 -5.22 2.84
C GLY A 327 2.84 -6.58 3.23
N PHE A 328 3.93 -6.99 2.59
CA PHE A 328 4.67 -8.22 2.91
C PHE A 328 5.75 -7.95 3.95
N SER A 329 5.68 -8.67 5.09
CA SER A 329 6.71 -8.66 6.12
C SER A 329 7.80 -9.66 5.76
N PHE A 330 9.04 -9.21 5.59
CA PHE A 330 10.20 -10.09 5.36
C PHE A 330 10.57 -10.90 6.61
N GLN A 331 10.26 -10.38 7.80
CA GLN A 331 10.56 -11.06 9.07
C GLN A 331 9.59 -12.23 9.31
N GLU A 332 8.31 -12.00 9.07
CA GLU A 332 7.26 -13.02 9.29
C GLU A 332 6.95 -13.85 8.04
N LYS A 333 7.41 -13.40 6.87
CA LYS A 333 7.15 -13.98 5.54
C LYS A 333 5.66 -14.08 5.22
N LYS A 334 4.92 -13.05 5.61
CA LYS A 334 3.46 -13.00 5.51
C LYS A 334 2.98 -11.65 5.00
N TRP A 335 1.84 -11.70 4.30
CA TRP A 335 1.09 -10.52 3.92
C TRP A 335 0.20 -10.06 5.07
N VAL A 336 0.26 -8.77 5.38
CA VAL A 336 -0.46 -8.14 6.49
C VAL A 336 -1.26 -6.95 5.93
N ASN A 337 -2.48 -6.78 6.39
CA ASN A 337 -3.32 -5.64 6.02
C ASN A 337 -3.07 -4.46 6.97
N LEU A 338 -2.53 -3.36 6.45
CA LEU A 338 -1.93 -2.27 7.21
C LEU A 338 -2.64 -0.94 6.94
N ASN A 339 -2.64 -0.04 7.93
CA ASN A 339 -3.24 1.29 7.78
C ASN A 339 -2.31 2.19 6.97
N VAL A 340 -2.83 2.85 5.94
CA VAL A 340 -2.00 3.65 5.01
C VAL A 340 -1.25 4.77 5.72
N GLU A 341 -1.88 5.42 6.70
CA GLU A 341 -1.36 6.59 7.42
C GLU A 341 -0.07 6.31 8.22
N ASN A 342 0.17 5.04 8.54
CA ASN A 342 1.25 4.62 9.44
C ASN A 342 2.56 4.26 8.71
N PHE A 343 2.60 4.39 7.38
CA PHE A 343 3.81 4.17 6.60
C PHE A 343 4.72 5.40 6.60
N PHE A 344 6.03 5.19 6.65
CA PHE A 344 7.04 6.24 6.52
C PHE A 344 8.30 5.74 5.78
N PRO A 345 9.16 6.64 5.30
CA PRO A 345 10.39 6.26 4.60
C PRO A 345 11.32 5.39 5.46
N VAL A 346 12.03 4.46 4.83
CA VAL A 346 13.04 3.64 5.50
C VAL A 346 14.24 4.51 5.88
N ASN A 347 14.68 4.41 7.12
CA ASN A 347 15.95 5.00 7.57
C ASN A 347 17.07 3.95 7.44
N TRP A 348 17.89 4.09 6.41
CA TRP A 348 18.97 3.15 6.08
C TRP A 348 20.22 3.39 6.94
N ASN A 349 20.71 2.35 7.61
CA ASN A 349 21.88 2.41 8.47
C ASN A 349 23.17 2.13 7.69
N LYS A 350 23.60 3.09 6.86
CA LYS A 350 24.83 2.96 6.05
C LYS A 350 26.10 2.79 6.90
N LYS A 351 26.10 3.29 8.15
CA LYS A 351 27.21 3.13 9.12
C LYS A 351 27.41 1.67 9.55
N ALA A 352 26.44 0.78 9.34
CA ALA A 352 26.56 -0.63 9.68
C ALA A 352 27.75 -1.29 8.97
N PHE A 353 27.95 -1.00 7.68
CA PHE A 353 29.05 -1.56 6.88
C PHE A 353 30.42 -1.01 7.30
N GLU A 354 30.48 0.25 7.72
CA GLU A 354 31.70 0.87 8.26
C GLU A 354 32.14 0.17 9.56
N ARG A 355 31.19 -0.13 10.45
CA ARG A 355 31.42 -0.81 11.74
C ARG A 355 31.74 -2.31 11.61
N LEU A 356 31.59 -2.89 10.43
CA LEU A 356 31.99 -4.28 10.18
C LEU A 356 33.51 -4.43 10.32
N VAL A 357 34.01 -5.46 10.99
CA VAL A 357 35.47 -5.66 11.14
C VAL A 357 35.94 -6.68 10.10
N LEU A 358 36.39 -6.18 8.95
CA LEU A 358 36.91 -6.94 7.81
C LEU A 358 38.18 -6.29 7.27
N ASP A 359 38.95 -7.04 6.49
CA ASP A 359 40.07 -6.48 5.73
C ASP A 359 39.58 -5.35 4.80
N PRO A 360 40.26 -4.19 4.77
CA PRO A 360 39.84 -3.06 3.96
C PRO A 360 39.68 -3.38 2.47
N LYS A 361 40.54 -4.24 1.89
CA LYS A 361 40.44 -4.62 0.47
C LYS A 361 39.21 -5.47 0.21
N THR A 362 38.88 -6.37 1.13
CA THR A 362 37.64 -7.17 1.06
C THR A 362 36.41 -6.27 1.15
N LYS A 363 36.42 -5.27 2.03
CA LYS A 363 35.32 -4.29 2.12
C LYS A 363 35.15 -3.51 0.82
N GLU A 364 36.25 -3.00 0.26
CA GLU A 364 36.25 -2.25 -1.00
C GLU A 364 35.70 -3.11 -2.14
N MET A 365 36.12 -4.38 -2.23
CA MET A 365 35.62 -5.32 -3.22
C MET A 365 34.11 -5.56 -3.08
N ILE A 366 33.62 -5.85 -1.87
CA ILE A 366 32.17 -6.04 -1.63
C ILE A 366 31.40 -4.78 -2.04
N TYR A 367 31.89 -3.60 -1.63
CA TYR A 367 31.25 -2.33 -1.94
C TYR A 367 31.18 -2.12 -3.46
N ALA A 368 32.29 -2.30 -4.19
CA ALA A 368 32.33 -2.15 -5.63
C ALA A 368 31.38 -3.11 -6.37
N LEU A 369 31.30 -4.37 -5.94
CA LEU A 369 30.40 -5.36 -6.54
C LEU A 369 28.93 -4.98 -6.34
N VAL A 370 28.58 -4.52 -5.14
CA VAL A 370 27.21 -4.10 -4.79
C VAL A 370 26.83 -2.81 -5.53
N ASP A 371 27.75 -1.86 -5.62
CA ASP A 371 27.54 -0.56 -6.29
C ASP A 371 27.34 -0.73 -7.80
N VAL A 372 28.18 -1.53 -8.46
CA VAL A 372 28.04 -1.86 -9.89
C VAL A 372 26.74 -2.62 -10.16
N GLN A 373 26.39 -3.60 -9.33
CA GLN A 373 25.16 -4.36 -9.48
C GLN A 373 23.90 -3.53 -9.21
N SER A 374 24.01 -2.47 -8.41
CA SER A 374 22.93 -1.53 -8.12
C SER A 374 22.81 -0.42 -9.18
N SER A 375 23.86 -0.23 -9.97
CA SER A 375 23.89 0.73 -11.09
C SER A 375 23.22 0.13 -12.34
N ALA A 376 22.56 0.97 -13.14
CA ALA A 376 21.81 0.53 -14.33
C ALA A 376 22.68 0.02 -15.50
N GLU A 377 24.00 0.09 -15.38
CA GLU A 377 24.97 -0.38 -16.38
C GLU A 377 25.21 -1.88 -16.23
N LYS A 378 24.25 -2.69 -16.69
CA LYS A 378 24.41 -4.15 -16.77
C LYS A 378 25.25 -4.51 -18.00
N MET A 379 26.38 -5.20 -17.79
CA MET A 379 27.15 -5.81 -18.87
C MET A 379 26.54 -7.18 -19.19
N ASP A 380 25.75 -7.28 -20.25
CA ASP A 380 25.17 -8.56 -20.70
C ASP A 380 26.28 -9.53 -21.14
N ASP A 381 26.22 -10.78 -20.69
CA ASP A 381 27.03 -11.90 -21.20
C ASP A 381 26.64 -12.24 -22.65
N ILE A 382 27.38 -13.16 -23.30
CA ILE A 382 27.15 -13.66 -24.67
C ILE A 382 25.69 -14.11 -24.89
N ILE A 383 25.01 -14.55 -23.83
CA ILE A 383 23.59 -14.87 -23.80
C ILE A 383 22.87 -13.86 -22.89
N LYS A 384 21.90 -13.11 -23.45
CA LYS A 384 21.04 -12.20 -22.67
C LYS A 384 20.35 -12.94 -21.52
N GLY A 385 20.46 -12.39 -20.30
CA GLY A 385 19.86 -12.95 -19.08
C GLY A 385 20.70 -14.00 -18.36
N LYS A 386 21.92 -14.29 -18.81
CA LYS A 386 22.86 -15.19 -18.13
C LYS A 386 24.01 -14.39 -17.53
N GLY A 387 24.47 -14.75 -16.32
CA GLY A 387 25.66 -14.14 -15.70
C GLY A 387 25.48 -12.76 -15.06
N ASN A 388 24.27 -12.19 -15.07
CA ASN A 388 23.97 -10.84 -14.53
C ASN A 388 23.67 -10.81 -13.02
N GLY A 389 23.86 -11.91 -12.29
CA GLY A 389 23.62 -12.03 -10.85
C GLY A 389 24.93 -12.00 -10.05
N LEU A 390 24.94 -11.23 -8.96
CA LEU A 390 26.04 -11.22 -8.00
C LEU A 390 25.81 -12.34 -6.98
N ILE A 391 26.57 -13.42 -7.07
CA ILE A 391 26.52 -14.55 -6.12
C ILE A 391 27.79 -14.54 -5.27
N VAL A 392 27.62 -14.28 -3.97
CA VAL A 392 28.72 -14.22 -3.00
C VAL A 392 28.55 -15.31 -1.94
N LEU A 393 29.60 -16.10 -1.74
CA LEU A 393 29.67 -17.08 -0.66
C LEU A 393 30.46 -16.51 0.52
N LEU A 394 29.84 -16.40 1.68
CA LEU A 394 30.49 -16.07 2.95
C LEU A 394 30.69 -17.35 3.74
N HIS A 395 31.93 -17.71 4.06
CA HIS A 395 32.22 -18.96 4.75
C HIS A 395 33.25 -18.83 5.87
N GLY A 396 33.16 -19.72 6.87
CA GLY A 396 34.09 -19.77 8.00
C GLY A 396 33.39 -20.09 9.31
N SER A 397 34.07 -19.89 10.44
CA SER A 397 33.56 -20.21 11.77
C SER A 397 32.22 -19.50 12.11
N PRO A 398 31.36 -20.10 12.94
CA PRO A 398 30.13 -19.44 13.39
C PRO A 398 30.45 -18.20 14.25
N GLY A 399 29.65 -17.14 14.10
CA GLY A 399 29.79 -15.92 14.91
C GLY A 399 30.90 -14.97 14.48
N THR A 400 31.47 -15.12 13.28
CA THR A 400 32.49 -14.23 12.71
C THR A 400 31.94 -13.02 11.95
N GLY A 401 30.61 -12.93 11.77
CA GLY A 401 29.96 -11.78 11.15
C GLY A 401 29.41 -11.99 9.74
N LYS A 402 29.41 -13.22 9.21
CA LYS A 402 28.88 -13.54 7.86
C LYS A 402 27.48 -12.96 7.59
N THR A 403 26.49 -13.30 8.42
CA THR A 403 25.11 -12.79 8.30
C THR A 403 25.06 -11.25 8.43
N LEU A 404 25.87 -10.68 9.34
CA LEU A 404 25.94 -9.23 9.55
C LEU A 404 26.51 -8.49 8.33
N THR A 405 27.43 -9.10 7.59
CA THR A 405 27.94 -8.55 6.33
C THR A 405 26.81 -8.40 5.33
N THR A 406 25.98 -9.44 5.17
CA THR A 406 24.83 -9.39 4.28
C THR A 406 23.80 -8.35 4.70
N GLU A 407 23.48 -8.27 6.00
CA GLU A 407 22.59 -7.23 6.54
C GLU A 407 23.14 -5.83 6.21
N SER A 408 24.44 -5.62 6.41
CA SER A 408 25.10 -4.34 6.11
C SER A 408 25.12 -4.03 4.61
N VAL A 409 25.26 -5.05 3.75
CA VAL A 409 25.18 -4.92 2.28
C VAL A 409 23.79 -4.44 1.85
N ALA A 410 22.73 -4.99 2.43
CA ALA A 410 21.36 -4.54 2.14
C ALA A 410 21.15 -3.06 2.54
N GLU A 411 21.71 -2.63 3.67
CA GLU A 411 21.61 -1.23 4.12
C GLU A 411 22.35 -0.24 3.22
N ILE A 412 23.56 -0.57 2.74
CA ILE A 412 24.31 0.31 1.84
C ILE A 412 23.71 0.35 0.43
N ALA A 413 23.12 -0.77 -0.02
CA ALA A 413 22.45 -0.87 -1.31
C ALA A 413 21.06 -0.24 -1.31
N GLU A 414 20.52 0.12 -0.13
CA GLU A 414 19.14 0.58 0.05
C GLU A 414 18.11 -0.41 -0.51
N LYS A 415 18.38 -1.71 -0.36
CA LYS A 415 17.55 -2.81 -0.87
C LYS A 415 16.96 -3.62 0.28
N PRO A 416 15.74 -4.18 0.12
CA PRO A 416 15.18 -5.08 1.12
C PRO A 416 16.06 -6.32 1.31
N LEU A 417 16.17 -6.81 2.54
CA LEU A 417 16.82 -8.08 2.84
C LEU A 417 15.78 -9.20 2.94
N TYR A 418 15.80 -10.14 2.00
CA TYR A 418 15.03 -11.37 2.11
C TYR A 418 15.91 -12.46 2.71
N ARG A 419 15.67 -12.84 3.96
CA ARG A 419 16.39 -13.93 4.62
C ARG A 419 15.63 -15.25 4.53
N VAL A 420 16.29 -16.28 4.02
CA VAL A 420 15.81 -17.64 3.94
C VAL A 420 16.77 -18.57 4.67
N THR A 421 16.22 -19.45 5.49
CA THR A 421 16.93 -20.44 6.30
C THR A 421 16.48 -21.84 5.92
N CYS A 422 17.28 -22.85 6.25
CA CYS A 422 16.92 -24.26 6.01
C CYS A 422 15.58 -24.66 6.67
N GLY A 423 15.18 -24.00 7.76
CA GLY A 423 13.89 -24.26 8.41
C GLY A 423 12.67 -23.77 7.62
N ASP A 424 12.85 -22.84 6.67
CA ASP A 424 11.76 -22.29 5.84
C ASP A 424 11.47 -23.15 4.61
N ILE A 425 12.47 -23.90 4.16
CA ILE A 425 12.49 -24.54 2.84
C ILE A 425 11.80 -25.91 2.87
N GLY A 426 11.59 -26.51 4.05
CA GLY A 426 11.02 -27.85 4.18
C GLY A 426 12.03 -28.96 3.83
N THR A 427 11.57 -30.21 3.82
CA THR A 427 12.42 -31.39 3.52
C THR A 427 12.06 -32.09 2.21
N ASP A 428 10.90 -31.81 1.63
CA ASP A 428 10.47 -32.39 0.36
C ASP A 428 11.03 -31.61 -0.83
N ALA A 429 11.67 -32.31 -1.77
CA ALA A 429 12.39 -31.67 -2.86
C ALA A 429 11.50 -30.81 -3.78
N LYS A 430 10.22 -31.16 -3.94
CA LYS A 430 9.30 -30.40 -4.77
C LYS A 430 8.84 -29.14 -4.05
N GLU A 431 8.49 -29.25 -2.77
CA GLU A 431 8.13 -28.08 -1.94
C GLU A 431 9.29 -27.09 -1.85
N VAL A 432 10.52 -27.59 -1.71
CA VAL A 432 11.75 -26.77 -1.74
C VAL A 432 11.88 -26.03 -3.07
N GLU A 433 11.70 -26.73 -4.19
CA GLU A 433 11.80 -26.14 -5.52
C GLU A 433 10.77 -25.02 -5.71
N ASP A 434 9.50 -25.29 -5.42
CA ASP A 434 8.41 -24.32 -5.57
C ASP A 434 8.63 -23.09 -4.65
N TYR A 435 9.09 -23.31 -3.42
CA TYR A 435 9.41 -22.25 -2.48
C TYR A 435 10.59 -21.39 -2.96
N LEU A 436 11.70 -22.01 -3.36
CA LEU A 436 12.88 -21.29 -3.84
C LEU A 436 12.58 -20.51 -5.12
N GLN A 437 11.83 -21.09 -6.07
CA GLN A 437 11.38 -20.39 -7.27
C GLN A 437 10.56 -19.15 -6.91
N THR A 438 9.64 -19.27 -5.95
CA THR A 438 8.83 -18.15 -5.47
C THR A 438 9.70 -17.07 -4.83
N VAL A 439 10.59 -17.45 -3.91
CA VAL A 439 11.49 -16.51 -3.21
C VAL A 439 12.39 -15.76 -4.20
N LEU A 440 12.97 -16.44 -5.18
CA LEU A 440 13.86 -15.82 -6.15
C LEU A 440 13.13 -14.94 -7.14
N HIS A 441 11.92 -15.34 -7.53
CA HIS A 441 11.04 -14.50 -8.32
C HIS A 441 10.70 -13.20 -7.57
N LEU A 442 10.32 -13.31 -6.29
CA LEU A 442 10.08 -12.15 -5.43
C LEU A 442 11.36 -11.32 -5.24
N GLY A 443 12.50 -11.97 -5.01
CA GLY A 443 13.79 -11.31 -4.85
C GLY A 443 14.20 -10.52 -6.09
N LYS A 444 13.87 -11.01 -7.29
CA LYS A 444 14.07 -10.28 -8.55
C LYS A 444 13.08 -9.14 -8.72
N ILE A 445 11.78 -9.40 -8.51
CA ILE A 445 10.72 -8.40 -8.69
C ILE A 445 10.88 -7.23 -7.72
N TRP A 446 11.26 -7.51 -6.47
CA TRP A 446 11.43 -6.51 -5.41
C TRP A 446 12.84 -5.94 -5.33
N ASP A 447 13.74 -6.36 -6.22
CA ASP A 447 15.16 -5.99 -6.22
C ASP A 447 15.81 -6.11 -4.83
N CYS A 448 15.65 -7.29 -4.22
CA CYS A 448 16.15 -7.57 -2.88
C CYS A 448 17.59 -8.08 -2.88
N VAL A 449 18.27 -7.87 -1.76
CA VAL A 449 19.39 -8.74 -1.37
C VAL A 449 18.79 -10.03 -0.80
N LEU A 450 18.99 -11.15 -1.47
CA LEU A 450 18.57 -12.45 -0.99
C LEU A 450 19.69 -13.09 -0.17
N LEU A 451 19.37 -13.52 1.04
CA LEU A 451 20.27 -14.21 1.95
C LEU A 451 19.78 -15.66 2.13
N LEU A 452 20.61 -16.62 1.73
CA LEU A 452 20.44 -18.01 2.14
C LEU A 452 21.41 -18.30 3.27
N ASP A 453 20.86 -18.32 4.48
CA ASP A 453 21.62 -18.48 5.71
C ASP A 453 21.75 -19.96 6.08
N GLU A 454 22.98 -20.36 6.42
CA GLU A 454 23.35 -21.75 6.74
C GLU A 454 23.01 -22.72 5.59
N ALA A 455 23.39 -22.34 4.37
CA ALA A 455 23.12 -23.09 3.14
C ALA A 455 23.92 -24.41 3.02
N ASP A 456 24.52 -24.90 4.12
CA ASP A 456 25.35 -26.10 4.18
C ASP A 456 24.64 -27.33 3.58
N VAL A 457 23.33 -27.48 3.82
CA VAL A 457 22.54 -28.61 3.32
C VAL A 457 22.50 -28.65 1.79
N PHE A 458 22.41 -27.48 1.15
CA PHE A 458 22.30 -27.31 -0.30
C PHE A 458 23.65 -27.29 -1.02
N LEU A 459 24.73 -27.02 -0.29
CA LEU A 459 26.08 -26.85 -0.82
C LEU A 459 26.96 -28.10 -0.66
N GLU A 460 26.51 -29.10 0.08
CA GLU A 460 27.28 -30.31 0.34
C GLU A 460 27.39 -31.22 -0.89
N GLU A 461 28.47 -32.01 -0.94
CA GLU A 461 28.77 -32.95 -2.01
C GLU A 461 27.66 -33.99 -2.20
N ARG A 462 27.32 -34.25 -3.47
CA ARG A 462 26.35 -35.28 -3.84
C ARG A 462 26.87 -36.68 -3.51
N THR A 463 26.08 -37.46 -2.78
CA THR A 463 26.45 -38.84 -2.41
C THR A 463 25.51 -39.85 -3.06
N MET A 464 26.01 -41.04 -3.41
CA MET A 464 25.18 -42.08 -4.06
C MET A 464 24.05 -42.60 -3.16
N ALA A 465 24.13 -42.37 -1.85
CA ALA A 465 23.17 -42.85 -0.87
C ALA A 465 21.96 -41.92 -0.66
N ASP A 466 22.06 -40.64 -1.03
CA ASP A 466 21.04 -39.63 -0.71
C ASP A 466 20.46 -38.97 -1.97
N LEU A 467 19.52 -39.68 -2.61
CA LEU A 467 18.84 -39.22 -3.82
C LEU A 467 17.99 -37.96 -3.58
N GLN A 468 17.38 -37.82 -2.40
CA GLN A 468 16.53 -36.66 -2.08
C GLN A 468 17.39 -35.41 -1.99
N ARG A 469 18.51 -35.47 -1.26
CA ARG A 469 19.46 -34.36 -1.18
C ARG A 469 20.10 -34.02 -2.51
N ASN A 470 20.50 -35.03 -3.30
CA ASN A 470 21.06 -34.77 -4.63
C ASN A 470 20.08 -34.04 -5.55
N SER A 471 18.79 -34.32 -5.42
CA SER A 471 17.72 -33.57 -6.09
C SER A 471 17.73 -32.10 -5.67
N LEU A 472 17.80 -31.81 -4.36
CA LEU A 472 17.89 -30.46 -3.82
C LEU A 472 19.10 -29.69 -4.36
N VAL A 473 20.29 -30.30 -4.33
CA VAL A 473 21.53 -29.71 -4.86
C VAL A 473 21.38 -29.38 -6.34
N THR A 474 20.76 -30.28 -7.11
CA THR A 474 20.54 -30.09 -8.56
C THR A 474 19.55 -28.96 -8.85
N VAL A 475 18.44 -28.91 -8.12
CA VAL A 475 17.47 -27.79 -8.21
C VAL A 475 18.18 -26.49 -7.89
N PHE A 476 18.96 -26.45 -6.81
CA PHE A 476 19.66 -25.26 -6.36
C PHE A 476 20.67 -24.75 -7.41
N LEU A 477 21.50 -25.61 -7.99
CA LEU A 477 22.44 -25.25 -9.05
C LEU A 477 21.76 -24.63 -10.28
N ARG A 478 20.64 -25.21 -10.73
CA ARG A 478 19.87 -24.68 -11.87
C ARG A 478 19.31 -23.30 -11.54
N VAL A 479 18.82 -23.14 -10.33
CA VAL A 479 18.16 -21.92 -9.86
C VAL A 479 19.17 -20.76 -9.68
N LEU A 480 20.38 -21.05 -9.19
CA LEU A 480 21.48 -20.07 -9.13
C LEU A 480 21.92 -19.56 -10.50
N GLU A 481 21.89 -20.43 -11.52
CA GLU A 481 22.38 -20.10 -12.87
C GLU A 481 21.59 -19.00 -13.58
N TYR A 482 20.31 -18.83 -13.23
CA TYR A 482 19.40 -17.86 -13.84
C TYR A 482 18.99 -16.72 -12.90
N TYR A 483 19.58 -16.64 -11.70
CA TYR A 483 19.21 -15.57 -10.78
C TYR A 483 19.88 -14.26 -11.18
N GLU A 484 19.08 -13.22 -11.40
CA GLU A 484 19.50 -11.89 -11.85
C GLU A 484 19.36 -10.87 -10.70
N GLY A 485 20.07 -11.08 -9.59
CA GLY A 485 20.02 -10.22 -8.40
C GLY A 485 21.25 -10.36 -7.50
N ILE A 486 21.19 -9.85 -6.28
CA ILE A 486 22.25 -10.01 -5.27
C ILE A 486 21.89 -11.19 -4.37
N LEU A 487 22.67 -12.27 -4.46
CA LEU A 487 22.52 -13.46 -3.65
C LEU A 487 23.73 -13.67 -2.75
N MET A 488 23.48 -13.69 -1.46
CA MET A 488 24.47 -13.90 -0.42
C MET A 488 24.22 -15.27 0.23
N LEU A 489 25.21 -16.15 0.19
CA LEU A 489 25.16 -17.47 0.80
C LEU A 489 26.02 -17.46 2.07
N THR A 490 25.56 -18.06 3.17
CA THR A 490 26.42 -18.31 4.33
C THR A 490 26.61 -19.81 4.53
N SER A 491 27.86 -20.21 4.80
CA SER A 491 28.21 -21.61 5.08
C SER A 491 29.20 -21.70 6.24
N ASN A 492 29.05 -22.76 7.04
CA ASN A 492 30.03 -23.14 8.05
C ASN A 492 30.85 -24.38 7.64
N ARG A 493 30.48 -25.03 6.53
CA ARG A 493 31.00 -26.33 6.08
C ARG A 493 31.51 -26.32 4.64
N VAL A 494 32.70 -25.75 4.41
CA VAL A 494 33.25 -25.65 3.04
C VAL A 494 34.11 -26.84 2.66
N GLY A 495 34.57 -27.66 3.62
CA GLY A 495 35.34 -28.86 3.31
C GLY A 495 34.53 -29.94 2.58
N THR A 496 33.21 -29.94 2.73
CA THR A 496 32.29 -30.92 2.13
C THR A 496 31.55 -30.37 0.91
N PHE A 497 32.10 -29.37 0.23
CA PHE A 497 31.41 -28.56 -0.76
C PHE A 497 31.38 -29.19 -2.16
N ASP A 498 30.22 -29.20 -2.83
CA ASP A 498 30.10 -29.70 -4.21
C ASP A 498 30.84 -28.78 -5.20
N GLU A 499 31.76 -29.35 -5.97
CA GLU A 499 32.61 -28.62 -6.90
C GLU A 499 31.82 -27.82 -7.95
N ALA A 500 30.60 -28.25 -8.31
CA ALA A 500 29.76 -27.60 -9.30
C ALA A 500 29.28 -26.19 -8.88
N PHE A 501 29.35 -25.83 -7.60
CA PHE A 501 29.06 -24.48 -7.13
C PHE A 501 30.20 -23.49 -7.36
N LYS A 502 31.46 -23.96 -7.46
CA LYS A 502 32.62 -23.08 -7.67
C LYS A 502 32.51 -22.26 -8.95
N SER A 503 31.88 -22.82 -9.99
CA SER A 503 31.66 -22.14 -11.27
C SER A 503 30.50 -21.14 -11.27
N ARG A 504 29.65 -21.14 -10.23
CA ARG A 504 28.48 -20.25 -10.09
C ARG A 504 28.68 -19.16 -9.05
N ILE A 505 29.66 -19.32 -8.16
CA ILE A 505 30.02 -18.30 -7.17
C ILE A 505 31.01 -17.33 -7.80
N GLN A 506 30.65 -16.05 -7.82
CA GLN A 506 31.53 -15.00 -8.34
C GLN A 506 32.65 -14.68 -7.35
N VAL A 507 32.30 -14.60 -6.06
CA VAL A 507 33.26 -14.31 -4.99
C VAL A 507 32.99 -15.20 -3.78
N ALA A 508 34.03 -15.87 -3.28
CA ALA A 508 34.02 -16.57 -2.01
C ALA A 508 34.89 -15.81 -1.00
N ILE A 509 34.31 -15.44 0.14
CA ILE A 509 34.98 -14.67 1.20
C ILE A 509 35.12 -15.56 2.43
N HIS A 510 36.37 -15.84 2.78
CA HIS A 510 36.72 -16.60 3.98
C HIS A 510 36.75 -15.68 5.21
N TYR A 511 36.09 -16.11 6.28
CA TYR A 511 36.08 -15.47 7.59
C TYR A 511 36.94 -16.29 8.56
N ASP A 512 38.16 -15.81 8.77
CA ASP A 512 39.07 -16.34 9.77
C ASP A 512 38.51 -16.16 11.20
N ASN A 513 39.08 -16.91 12.13
CA ASN A 513 38.88 -16.66 13.55
C ASN A 513 39.36 -15.24 13.90
N LEU A 514 38.58 -14.55 14.74
CA LEU A 514 38.86 -13.15 15.08
C LEU A 514 40.20 -13.02 15.79
N SER A 515 41.12 -12.23 15.23
CA SER A 515 42.37 -11.86 15.89
C SER A 515 42.12 -10.98 17.12
N LYS A 516 43.10 -10.88 18.04
CA LYS A 516 43.02 -9.95 19.18
C LYS A 516 42.72 -8.51 18.72
N LYS A 517 43.35 -8.06 17.62
CA LYS A 517 43.10 -6.74 17.02
C LYS A 517 41.65 -6.60 16.54
N ALA A 518 41.10 -7.62 15.88
CA ALA A 518 39.71 -7.62 15.42
C ALA A 518 38.72 -7.60 16.60
N ARG A 519 38.95 -8.41 17.64
CA ARG A 519 38.13 -8.40 18.86
C ARG A 519 38.16 -7.05 19.57
N LYS A 520 39.33 -6.40 19.64
CA LYS A 520 39.50 -5.04 20.17
C LYS A 520 38.62 -4.03 19.41
N ALA A 521 38.62 -4.08 18.08
CA ALA A 521 37.77 -3.22 17.25
C ALA A 521 36.27 -3.51 17.45
N ILE A 522 35.88 -4.78 17.56
CA ILE A 522 34.49 -5.17 17.81
C ILE A 522 34.00 -4.64 19.17
N TRP A 523 34.80 -4.79 20.23
CA TRP A 523 34.47 -4.23 21.55
C TRP A 523 34.30 -2.72 21.48
N ARG A 524 35.22 -2.01 20.81
CA ARG A 524 35.13 -0.55 20.62
C ARG A 524 33.84 -0.15 19.90
N ASN A 525 33.50 -0.82 18.79
CA ASN A 525 32.26 -0.53 18.06
C ASN A 525 31.01 -0.71 18.93
N PHE A 526 31.01 -1.69 19.84
CA PHE A 526 29.91 -1.86 20.78
C PHE A 526 29.88 -0.80 21.89
N PHE A 527 31.04 -0.32 22.33
CA PHE A 527 31.14 0.78 23.29
C PHE A 527 30.67 2.10 22.67
N ASP A 528 31.12 2.41 21.45
CA ASP A 528 30.68 3.61 20.71
C ASP A 528 29.14 3.61 20.55
N MET A 529 28.53 2.44 20.25
CA MET A 529 27.08 2.29 20.15
C MET A 529 26.33 2.53 21.47
N ILE A 530 26.97 2.22 22.61
CA ILE A 530 26.40 2.46 23.94
C ILE A 530 26.53 3.93 24.33
N GLU A 531 27.66 4.56 24.01
CA GLU A 531 27.90 5.97 24.26
C GLU A 531 26.95 6.87 23.44
N ASP A 532 26.64 6.46 22.20
CA ASP A 532 25.62 7.11 21.36
C ASP A 532 24.19 6.98 21.93
N SER A 533 23.95 6.13 22.93
CA SER A 533 22.62 5.84 23.49
C SER A 533 22.29 6.78 24.67
N PRO A 534 21.28 7.67 24.56
CA PRO A 534 21.01 8.73 25.54
C PRO A 534 20.47 8.24 26.90
N HIS A 535 20.25 6.94 27.07
CA HIS A 535 19.61 6.36 28.26
C HIS A 535 20.48 5.34 29.01
N GLU A 536 21.78 5.29 28.73
CA GLU A 536 22.69 4.31 29.34
C GLU A 536 23.68 4.97 30.32
N ASP A 537 23.60 4.59 31.59
CA ASP A 537 24.60 4.96 32.60
C ASP A 537 25.73 3.93 32.58
N VAL A 538 26.85 4.29 31.93
CA VAL A 538 28.01 3.40 31.71
C VAL A 538 29.32 4.07 32.09
N ASN A 539 30.18 3.34 32.81
CA ASN A 539 31.54 3.75 33.14
C ASN A 539 32.51 3.51 31.98
N MET A 540 32.31 4.25 30.89
CA MET A 540 33.13 4.15 29.67
C MET A 540 34.64 4.25 29.92
N PRO A 541 35.16 5.19 30.76
CA PRO A 541 36.60 5.30 30.99
C PRO A 541 37.24 4.04 31.58
N GLU A 542 36.54 3.31 32.46
CA GLU A 542 37.07 2.07 33.01
C GLU A 542 36.99 0.91 32.00
N LEU A 543 35.90 0.82 31.24
CA LEU A 543 35.76 -0.20 30.19
C LEU A 543 36.81 -0.04 29.08
N GLU A 544 37.11 1.20 28.68
CA GLU A 544 38.15 1.50 27.70
C GLU A 544 39.55 1.13 28.20
N ARG A 545 39.85 1.38 29.49
CA ARG A 545 41.13 0.96 30.10
C ARG A 545 41.33 -0.55 30.08
N ARG A 546 40.24 -1.32 30.17
CA ARG A 546 40.25 -2.80 30.16
C ARG A 546 40.09 -3.39 28.77
N LEU A 547 40.06 -2.58 27.71
CA LEU A 547 39.81 -3.05 26.35
C LEU A 547 40.84 -4.09 25.87
N ASP A 548 42.10 -3.96 26.29
CA ASP A 548 43.15 -4.95 25.96
C ASP A 548 43.01 -6.28 26.70
N GLU A 549 42.42 -6.28 27.90
CA GLU A 549 42.06 -7.48 28.66
C GLU A 549 40.85 -8.17 27.99
N LEU A 550 39.82 -7.40 27.64
CA LEU A 550 38.63 -7.88 26.93
C LEU A 550 38.95 -8.50 25.57
N ALA A 551 39.91 -7.91 24.83
CA ALA A 551 40.35 -8.43 23.55
C ALA A 551 41.20 -9.71 23.68
N ALA A 552 41.84 -9.94 24.84
CA ALA A 552 42.66 -11.12 25.08
C ALA A 552 41.81 -12.41 25.14
N GLU A 553 40.58 -12.32 25.64
CA GLU A 553 39.64 -13.44 25.70
C GLU A 553 39.28 -13.93 24.29
N GLU A 554 39.35 -15.25 24.08
CA GLU A 554 39.04 -15.91 22.80
C GLU A 554 37.53 -16.04 22.61
N MET A 555 36.89 -14.95 22.21
CA MET A 555 35.45 -14.87 21.97
C MET A 555 35.13 -14.52 20.52
N ASN A 556 34.07 -15.12 19.97
CA ASN A 556 33.51 -14.70 18.68
C ASN A 556 32.61 -13.45 18.83
N GLY A 557 32.23 -12.81 17.72
CA GLY A 557 31.45 -11.57 17.75
C GLY A 557 30.07 -11.73 18.41
N ARG A 558 29.43 -12.90 18.27
CA ARG A 558 28.15 -13.21 18.93
C ARG A 558 28.32 -13.32 20.44
N GLN A 559 29.39 -13.96 20.90
CA GLN A 559 29.71 -14.07 22.33
C GLN A 559 30.03 -12.71 22.94
N ILE A 560 30.79 -11.84 22.25
CA ILE A 560 31.06 -10.46 22.69
C ILE A 560 29.75 -9.67 22.87
N ARG A 561 28.87 -9.70 21.85
CA ARG A 561 27.55 -9.05 21.91
C ARG A 561 26.72 -9.55 23.09
N ASN A 562 26.65 -10.86 23.27
CA ASN A 562 25.88 -11.48 24.35
C ASN A 562 26.45 -11.12 25.71
N ALA A 563 27.78 -11.12 25.88
CA ALA A 563 28.42 -10.76 27.13
C ALA A 563 28.08 -9.33 27.55
N LEU A 564 28.15 -8.39 26.60
CA LEU A 564 27.80 -6.99 26.86
C LEU A 564 26.31 -6.82 27.18
N ARG A 565 25.41 -7.47 26.42
CA ARG A 565 23.97 -7.43 26.67
C ARG A 565 23.61 -7.97 28.07
N THR A 566 24.20 -9.10 28.46
CA THR A 566 23.98 -9.69 29.77
C THR A 566 24.56 -8.81 30.89
N ALA A 567 25.74 -8.21 30.68
CA ALA A 567 26.33 -7.29 31.66
C ALA A 567 25.43 -6.06 31.88
N ARG A 568 24.85 -5.51 30.81
CA ARG A 568 23.86 -4.42 30.86
C ARG A 568 22.60 -4.81 31.64
N GLN A 569 22.06 -5.99 31.38
CA GLN A 569 20.90 -6.50 32.10
C GLN A 569 21.19 -6.70 33.59
N LEU A 570 22.39 -7.19 33.92
CA LEU A 570 22.83 -7.38 35.29
C LEU A 570 22.97 -6.05 36.05
N ALA A 571 23.61 -5.06 35.44
CA ALA A 571 23.73 -3.71 36.01
C ALA A 571 22.35 -3.07 36.23
N LYS A 572 21.47 -3.15 35.23
CA LYS A 572 20.09 -2.64 35.33
C LYS A 572 19.28 -3.35 36.43
N HIS A 573 19.40 -4.68 36.56
CA HIS A 573 18.73 -5.42 37.62
C HIS A 573 19.23 -5.02 39.02
N ARG A 574 20.51 -4.67 39.14
CA ARG A 574 21.10 -4.17 40.41
C ARG A 574 20.85 -2.69 40.66
N ASN A 575 20.25 -1.96 39.71
CA ASN A 575 20.16 -0.50 39.72
C ASN A 575 21.55 0.16 39.87
N GLU A 576 22.57 -0.44 39.25
CA GLU A 576 23.94 0.04 39.25
C GLU A 576 24.33 0.54 37.86
N ARG A 577 25.30 1.47 37.82
CA ARG A 577 25.98 1.89 36.58
C ARG A 577 26.67 0.68 35.95
N LEU A 578 26.60 0.52 34.62
CA LEU A 578 27.35 -0.53 33.93
C LEU A 578 28.84 -0.27 34.12
N ASP A 579 29.54 -1.25 34.67
CA ASP A 579 30.94 -1.14 35.06
C ASP A 579 31.67 -2.48 34.91
N TRP A 580 33.00 -2.45 35.02
CA TRP A 580 33.86 -3.62 34.87
C TRP A 580 33.43 -4.86 35.67
N PRO A 581 33.00 -4.78 36.95
CA PRO A 581 32.59 -5.96 37.71
C PRO A 581 31.46 -6.75 37.03
N HIS A 582 30.52 -6.07 36.40
CA HIS A 582 29.41 -6.69 35.67
C HIS A 582 29.91 -7.48 34.46
N LEU A 583 30.76 -6.85 33.65
CA LEU A 583 31.29 -7.46 32.43
C LEU A 583 32.26 -8.61 32.75
N SER A 584 33.13 -8.42 33.75
CA SER A 584 34.05 -9.45 34.24
C SER A 584 33.32 -10.67 34.78
N GLN A 585 32.22 -10.48 35.53
CA GLN A 585 31.39 -11.57 36.02
C GLN A 585 30.82 -12.40 34.86
N VAL A 586 30.22 -11.75 33.87
CA VAL A 586 29.63 -12.43 32.71
C VAL A 586 30.68 -13.18 31.89
N ILE A 587 31.82 -12.56 31.60
CA ILE A 587 32.91 -13.19 30.85
C ILE A 587 33.45 -14.41 31.58
N LYS A 588 33.64 -14.34 32.90
CA LYS A 588 34.08 -15.49 33.71
C LYS A 588 33.07 -16.64 33.64
N THR A 589 31.78 -16.34 33.77
CA THR A 589 30.72 -17.36 33.70
C THR A 589 30.63 -17.99 32.30
N SER A 590 30.64 -17.20 31.23
CA SER A 590 30.63 -17.71 29.86
C SER A 590 31.92 -18.47 29.50
N GLY A 591 33.07 -17.99 29.98
CA GLY A 591 34.37 -18.63 29.79
C GLY A 591 34.50 -19.98 30.49
N ALA A 592 33.85 -20.16 31.65
CA ALA A 592 33.83 -21.45 32.37
C ALA A 592 33.19 -22.57 31.53
N PHE A 593 32.10 -22.26 30.81
CA PHE A 593 31.43 -23.20 29.92
C PHE A 593 32.31 -23.61 28.72
N ASN A 594 32.96 -22.63 28.07
CA ASN A 594 33.88 -22.93 26.95
C ASN A 594 35.09 -23.75 27.40
N LYS A 595 35.65 -23.46 28.57
CA LYS A 595 36.74 -24.25 29.17
C LYS A 595 36.29 -25.68 29.47
N TYR A 596 35.08 -25.85 29.99
CA TYR A 596 34.48 -27.16 30.21
C TYR A 596 34.31 -27.95 28.90
N LEU A 597 33.75 -27.33 27.86
CA LEU A 597 33.62 -27.98 26.54
C LEU A 597 34.96 -28.41 25.96
N LYS A 598 35.99 -27.54 26.03
CA LYS A 598 37.35 -27.86 25.57
C LYS A 598 37.96 -29.01 26.40
N ALA A 599 37.70 -29.05 27.70
CA ALA A 599 38.17 -30.13 28.57
C ALA A 599 37.47 -31.47 28.27
N VAL A 600 36.18 -31.46 27.93
CA VAL A 600 35.40 -32.67 27.57
C VAL A 600 35.77 -33.19 26.18
N ARG A 601 35.98 -32.31 25.20
CA ARG A 601 36.25 -32.69 23.80
C ARG A 601 37.74 -32.88 23.47
N GLY A 602 38.65 -32.43 24.32
CA GLY A 602 40.11 -32.50 24.10
C GLY A 602 40.66 -31.52 23.04
N HIS A 603 39.81 -31.07 22.11
CA HIS A 603 40.13 -30.14 21.03
C HIS A 603 39.17 -28.94 21.07
N SER A 604 39.55 -27.81 20.46
CA SER A 604 38.61 -26.70 20.21
C SER A 604 37.66 -27.02 19.07
N ASP A 605 36.50 -26.37 19.02
CA ASP A 605 35.49 -26.58 17.95
C ASP A 605 36.06 -26.32 16.54
N ASP A 606 37.08 -25.46 16.40
CA ASP A 606 37.75 -25.20 15.11
C ASP A 606 38.76 -26.29 14.74
N GLN A 607 39.52 -26.80 15.72
CA GLN A 607 40.43 -27.92 15.50
C GLN A 607 39.67 -29.18 15.10
N TRP A 608 38.59 -29.49 15.82
CA TRP A 608 37.72 -30.62 15.47
C TRP A 608 37.12 -30.47 14.07
N ALA A 609 36.62 -29.28 13.72
CA ALA A 609 36.05 -29.05 12.40
C ALA A 609 37.07 -29.18 11.25
N ARG A 610 38.36 -28.85 11.47
CA ARG A 610 39.43 -29.07 10.50
C ARG A 610 39.84 -30.54 10.43
N GLU A 611 39.93 -31.21 11.57
CA GLU A 611 40.26 -32.64 11.65
C GLU A 611 39.22 -33.52 10.94
N GLU A 612 37.94 -33.14 11.04
CA GLU A 612 36.82 -33.82 10.36
C GLU A 612 36.58 -33.35 8.91
N MET A 613 37.48 -32.53 8.32
CA MET A 613 37.34 -31.99 6.96
C MET A 613 36.01 -31.24 6.73
N ILE A 614 35.45 -30.64 7.78
CA ILE A 614 34.22 -29.84 7.70
C ILE A 614 34.55 -28.43 7.19
N ARG A 615 35.74 -27.88 7.51
CA ARG A 615 36.13 -26.49 7.22
C ARG A 615 37.19 -26.33 6.15
#